data_AF-A0A953NUJ3-F1
#
_entry.id   AF-A0A953NUJ3-F1
#
_cell.length_a   1.000
_cell.length_b   1.000
_cell.length_c   1.000
_cell.angle_alpha   90.00
_cell.angle_beta   90.00
_cell.angle_gamma   90.00
#
_symmetry.space_group_name_H-M   'P 1'
#
loop_
_entity.id
_entity.type
_entity.pdbx_description
1 polymer ?
#
loop_
_entity_poly.entity_id
_entity_poly.type
_entity_poly.pdbx_seq_one_letter_code
_entity_poly.pdbx_strand_id
1 'polypeptide(L)'
;MKRFLCVLMLALLSVGLAGSQTAVVTRNVNLRPDASTSQDAIATLTPGTQLQLLSPDKTNGYYQVKTPDGKSGFVFARNVKVQAAGTPPSGGTPSGRIPSVGTPSGGTPSGGTPSSGGPAPLLAKGHPVTWWFAFKFNSAIFPGCAAGATRSCLTGGQVQNYKNFSQQFAFASSENRSLQAGSGCAGDTTADPVGATFEQVYDNSFFYVIWNDQFYDDPAIQGCTKSCSAPWGHSKGMLAWNSAGEGFVLQVTTPSWPAAGSKSSPRKNDGNTLGCVQDDNVQVSQHFFALKLTKPDLVKVLGALQNASVVTDPKNAQVVRNGGPADVQALVSKLGAKSASETFTKDILSSGVELISKPSNLNVPPWQMVSAVLGGVSLRTATWWATPKIPTTTASTTISCWHESLGEPGPVEIATTGHFDGKEFGLTGGLGTNFNHAKLGVSLSGNEHYAIFGDMNQQGAISGDKCGSSQNGRGGLFYVVDDPDLSSAVKDLITGNTAPPN
;
A
#
# COMPACT_ATOMS: atom_id res chain seq x y z
N MET A 1 7.14 -45.29 -57.80
CA MET A 1 6.10 -44.61 -57.01
C MET A 1 6.68 -44.22 -55.65
N LYS A 2 6.52 -42.93 -55.29
CA LYS A 2 6.68 -42.25 -53.99
C LYS A 2 8.04 -42.30 -53.28
N ARG A 3 8.77 -41.19 -53.45
CA ARG A 3 9.92 -40.72 -52.67
C ARG A 3 9.48 -40.40 -51.24
N PHE A 4 10.20 -40.89 -50.24
CA PHE A 4 10.12 -40.42 -48.86
C PHE A 4 10.98 -39.17 -48.70
N LEU A 5 10.36 -38.04 -48.32
CA LEU A 5 11.03 -36.80 -48.00
C LEU A 5 11.12 -36.69 -46.47
N CYS A 6 12.31 -36.83 -45.90
CA CYS A 6 12.59 -36.48 -44.51
C CYS A 6 12.56 -34.95 -44.38
N VAL A 7 11.58 -34.42 -43.66
CA VAL A 7 11.54 -33.01 -43.26
C VAL A 7 12.19 -32.89 -41.87
N LEU A 8 13.42 -32.38 -41.86
CA LEU A 8 14.12 -31.96 -40.64
C LEU A 8 13.60 -30.56 -40.28
N MET A 9 12.75 -30.43 -39.26
CA MET A 9 12.37 -29.12 -38.72
C MET A 9 13.49 -28.63 -37.79
N LEU A 10 14.27 -27.66 -38.27
CA LEU A 10 15.20 -26.88 -37.47
C LEU A 10 14.38 -25.80 -36.71
N ALA A 11 14.15 -26.00 -35.42
CA ALA A 11 13.57 -24.97 -34.57
C ALA A 11 14.63 -23.90 -34.26
N LEU A 12 14.57 -22.78 -35.00
CA LEU A 12 15.31 -21.56 -34.66
C LEU A 12 14.70 -20.96 -33.38
N LEU A 13 15.38 -21.13 -32.24
CA LEU A 13 15.16 -20.29 -31.06
C LEU A 13 15.65 -18.87 -31.37
N SER A 14 14.75 -17.99 -31.80
CA SER A 14 14.94 -16.55 -31.72
C SER A 14 14.71 -16.10 -30.27
N VAL A 15 15.78 -16.15 -29.46
CA VAL A 15 15.83 -15.41 -28.19
C VAL A 15 15.84 -13.92 -28.55
N GLY A 16 14.68 -13.27 -28.44
CA GLY A 16 14.60 -11.83 -28.49
C GLY A 16 15.33 -11.26 -27.27
N LEU A 17 16.60 -10.86 -27.43
CA LEU A 17 17.26 -9.99 -26.47
C LEU A 17 16.53 -8.65 -26.47
N ALA A 18 15.66 -8.42 -25.49
CA ALA A 18 15.23 -7.08 -25.15
C ALA A 18 16.49 -6.27 -24.77
N GLY A 19 16.92 -5.38 -25.66
CA GLY A 19 18.09 -4.53 -25.43
C GLY A 19 17.86 -3.70 -24.17
N SER A 20 18.61 -3.99 -23.10
CA SER A 20 18.59 -3.17 -21.90
C SER A 20 19.17 -1.81 -22.25
N GLN A 21 18.43 -0.73 -21.97
CA GLN A 21 18.95 0.62 -22.17
C GLN A 21 20.14 0.87 -21.23
N THR A 22 21.17 1.54 -21.73
CA THR A 22 22.40 1.84 -20.99
C THR A 22 22.54 3.33 -20.76
N ALA A 23 23.31 3.70 -19.73
CA ALA A 23 23.76 5.05 -19.49
C ALA A 23 25.26 5.05 -19.22
N VAL A 24 25.96 6.09 -19.66
CA VAL A 24 27.39 6.27 -19.35
C VAL A 24 27.57 7.43 -18.39
N VAL A 25 28.40 7.24 -17.36
CA VAL A 25 28.78 8.32 -16.44
C VAL A 25 29.61 9.35 -17.21
N THR A 26 29.20 10.62 -17.17
CA THR A 26 29.90 11.73 -17.84
C THR A 26 30.65 12.63 -16.86
N ARG A 27 30.30 12.60 -15.57
CA ARG A 27 30.97 13.28 -14.45
C ARG A 27 30.93 12.39 -13.22
N ASN A 28 31.90 12.52 -12.32
CA ASN A 28 31.89 11.77 -11.04
C ASN A 28 30.50 11.87 -10.39
N VAL A 29 29.92 10.73 -10.01
CA VAL A 29 28.56 10.66 -9.47
C VAL A 29 28.48 9.61 -8.39
N ASN A 30 27.76 9.91 -7.32
CA ASN A 30 27.52 8.97 -6.25
C ASN A 30 26.36 8.04 -6.63
N LEU A 31 26.57 6.73 -6.51
CA LEU A 31 25.51 5.73 -6.47
C LEU A 31 24.90 5.77 -5.06
N ARG A 32 23.59 6.01 -4.96
CA ARG A 32 22.89 6.22 -3.68
C ARG A 32 21.79 5.18 -3.46
N PRO A 33 21.45 4.86 -2.20
CA PRO A 33 20.42 3.87 -1.90
C PRO A 33 19.00 4.35 -2.23
N ASP A 34 18.78 5.67 -2.23
CA ASP A 34 17.54 6.31 -2.67
C ASP A 34 17.83 7.50 -3.60
N ALA A 35 16.78 8.07 -4.20
CA ALA A 35 16.87 9.23 -5.08
C ALA A 35 17.03 10.56 -4.30
N SER A 36 17.91 10.60 -3.31
CA SER A 36 18.15 11.77 -2.46
C SER A 36 19.64 11.93 -2.14
N THR A 37 20.02 13.01 -1.45
CA THR A 37 21.36 13.16 -0.85
C THR A 37 21.38 12.87 0.66
N SER A 38 20.27 12.40 1.22
CA SER A 38 20.07 12.27 2.67
C SER A 38 20.75 11.04 3.28
N GLN A 39 21.07 10.04 2.46
CA GLN A 39 21.81 8.85 2.85
C GLN A 39 23.21 8.87 2.25
N ASP A 40 24.15 8.19 2.91
CA ASP A 40 25.51 8.01 2.42
C ASP A 40 25.53 7.32 1.05
N ALA A 41 26.55 7.64 0.26
CA ALA A 41 26.74 7.02 -1.04
C ALA A 41 27.16 5.55 -0.87
N ILE A 42 26.55 4.65 -1.65
CA ILE A 42 26.97 3.25 -1.78
C ILE A 42 28.38 3.19 -2.40
N ALA A 43 28.62 4.04 -3.41
CA ALA A 43 29.90 4.15 -4.11
C ALA A 43 29.98 5.47 -4.88
N THR A 44 31.19 5.88 -5.27
CA THR A 44 31.42 6.95 -6.24
C THR A 44 31.82 6.33 -7.59
N LEU A 45 31.13 6.70 -8.65
CA LEU A 45 31.34 6.22 -10.01
C LEU A 45 32.06 7.28 -10.84
N THR A 46 33.05 6.86 -11.64
CA THR A 46 33.88 7.75 -12.46
C THR A 46 33.39 7.85 -13.91
N PRO A 47 33.71 8.93 -14.64
CA PRO A 47 33.40 9.08 -16.06
C PRO A 47 33.82 7.87 -16.89
N GLY A 48 32.97 7.46 -17.84
CA GLY A 48 33.17 6.28 -18.67
C GLY A 48 32.55 4.99 -18.11
N THR A 49 32.19 4.95 -16.82
CA THR A 49 31.47 3.81 -16.22
C THR A 49 30.17 3.54 -16.97
N GLN A 50 30.02 2.33 -17.51
CA GLN A 50 28.78 1.88 -18.15
C GLN A 50 27.79 1.40 -17.08
N LEU A 51 26.56 1.88 -17.20
CA LEU A 51 25.48 1.59 -16.28
C LEU A 51 24.33 0.98 -17.05
N GLN A 52 23.74 -0.07 -16.49
CA GLN A 52 22.45 -0.55 -16.94
C GLN A 52 21.38 0.40 -16.40
N LEU A 53 20.58 0.98 -17.27
CA LEU A 53 19.46 1.82 -16.85
C LEU A 53 18.30 0.91 -16.45
N LEU A 54 17.99 0.87 -15.16
CA LEU A 54 16.89 0.06 -14.63
C LEU A 54 15.54 0.75 -14.85
N SER A 55 15.52 2.08 -14.76
CA SER A 55 14.39 2.92 -15.12
C SER A 55 14.84 4.12 -15.96
N PRO A 56 14.24 4.34 -17.15
CA PRO A 56 14.50 5.53 -17.96
C PRO A 56 13.82 6.78 -17.40
N ASP A 57 12.91 6.64 -16.44
CA ASP A 57 12.23 7.75 -15.79
C ASP A 57 13.06 8.27 -14.61
N LYS A 58 13.01 9.59 -14.40
CA LYS A 58 13.78 10.24 -13.33
C LYS A 58 12.94 10.34 -12.07
N THR A 59 13.44 9.81 -10.96
CA THR A 59 12.90 10.07 -9.63
C THR A 59 13.73 11.15 -8.96
N ASN A 60 13.14 12.29 -8.63
CA ASN A 60 13.84 13.43 -7.99
C ASN A 60 15.12 13.89 -8.73
N GLY A 61 15.15 13.77 -10.07
CA GLY A 61 16.33 14.09 -10.87
C GLY A 61 17.44 13.03 -10.86
N TYR A 62 17.18 11.82 -10.35
CA TYR A 62 18.09 10.68 -10.39
C TYR A 62 17.57 9.60 -11.36
N TYR A 63 18.48 8.88 -11.99
CA TYR A 63 18.19 7.62 -12.68
C TYR A 63 18.47 6.44 -11.77
N GLN A 64 17.62 5.42 -11.81
CA GLN A 64 17.92 4.15 -11.17
C GLN A 64 18.76 3.30 -12.11
N VAL A 65 19.89 2.82 -11.62
CA VAL A 65 20.91 2.13 -12.41
C VAL A 65 21.42 0.89 -11.70
N LYS A 66 21.96 -0.04 -12.48
CA LYS A 66 22.79 -1.14 -11.99
C LYS A 66 24.21 -1.00 -12.55
N THR A 67 25.20 -1.09 -11.69
CA THR A 67 26.62 -1.02 -12.04
C THR A 67 27.13 -2.38 -12.54
N PRO A 68 28.30 -2.43 -13.21
CA PRO A 68 28.88 -3.68 -13.69
C PRO A 68 29.20 -4.69 -12.58
N ASP A 69 29.53 -4.22 -11.37
CA ASP A 69 29.73 -5.06 -10.18
C ASP A 69 28.42 -5.51 -9.51
N GLY A 70 27.27 -5.27 -10.16
CA GLY A 70 25.97 -5.79 -9.77
C GLY A 70 25.20 -4.94 -8.73
N LYS A 71 25.78 -3.85 -8.24
CA LYS A 71 25.12 -2.95 -7.27
C LYS A 71 24.03 -2.13 -7.97
N SER A 72 22.89 -1.99 -7.30
CA SER A 72 21.78 -1.16 -7.78
C SER A 72 21.61 0.06 -6.88
N GLY A 73 21.23 1.19 -7.48
CA GLY A 73 21.02 2.44 -6.75
C GLY A 73 20.65 3.57 -7.68
N PHE A 74 20.72 4.79 -7.17
CA PHE A 74 20.31 6.01 -7.87
C PHE A 74 21.53 6.88 -8.16
N VAL A 75 21.65 7.36 -9.40
CA VAL A 75 22.71 8.29 -9.83
C VAL A 75 22.08 9.58 -10.34
N PHE A 76 22.68 10.72 -10.01
CA PHE A 76 22.10 12.00 -10.37
C PHE A 76 22.12 12.20 -11.90
N ALA A 77 20.95 12.45 -12.50
CA ALA A 77 20.74 12.34 -13.94
C ALA A 77 21.63 13.29 -14.75
N ARG A 78 21.97 14.46 -14.20
CA ARG A 78 22.84 15.43 -14.89
C ARG A 78 24.29 14.95 -15.08
N ASN A 79 24.70 13.87 -14.40
CA ASN A 79 26.06 13.33 -14.44
C ASN A 79 26.16 12.04 -15.27
N VAL A 80 25.08 11.64 -15.94
CA VAL A 80 25.08 10.47 -16.82
C VAL A 80 24.39 10.81 -18.15
N LYS A 81 24.75 10.10 -19.22
CA LYS A 81 24.14 10.22 -20.54
C LYS A 81 23.52 8.88 -20.92
N VAL A 82 22.20 8.86 -21.10
CA VAL A 82 21.46 7.68 -21.58
C VAL A 82 21.77 7.45 -23.06
N GLN A 83 22.01 6.21 -23.43
CA GLN A 83 22.22 5.76 -24.80
C GLN A 83 20.90 5.18 -25.34
N ALA A 84 20.45 5.61 -26.52
CA ALA A 84 19.19 5.13 -27.10
C ALA A 84 19.34 3.71 -27.66
N ALA A 85 18.32 2.87 -27.45
CA ALA A 85 18.19 1.59 -28.15
C ALA A 85 17.63 1.85 -29.57
N GLY A 86 18.22 1.22 -30.60
CA GLY A 86 17.81 1.41 -31.99
C GLY A 86 16.41 0.88 -32.29
N THR A 87 15.61 1.68 -33.00
CA THR A 87 14.22 1.38 -33.41
C THR A 87 14.18 0.69 -34.78
N PRO A 88 13.27 -0.29 -35.02
CA PRO A 88 12.76 -0.59 -36.36
C PRO A 88 11.37 0.06 -36.62
N PRO A 89 10.98 0.31 -37.90
CA PRO A 89 9.94 1.30 -38.26
C PRO A 89 8.50 0.78 -38.33
N SER A 90 7.58 1.75 -38.30
CA SER A 90 6.11 1.68 -38.32
C SER A 90 5.52 1.57 -39.74
N GLY A 91 4.32 0.99 -39.84
CA GLY A 91 3.35 1.14 -40.94
C GLY A 91 2.07 0.37 -40.56
N GLY A 92 0.83 0.76 -40.83
CA GLY A 92 0.17 1.86 -41.55
C GLY A 92 -1.31 1.47 -41.66
N THR A 93 -2.23 2.39 -41.37
CA THR A 93 -3.72 2.28 -41.36
C THR A 93 -4.31 1.99 -42.77
N PRO A 94 -5.64 1.73 -43.04
CA PRO A 94 -6.79 2.58 -42.62
C PRO A 94 -8.24 1.98 -42.49
N SER A 95 -9.05 2.69 -41.69
CA SER A 95 -10.43 3.18 -41.93
C SER A 95 -11.67 2.27 -42.15
N GLY A 96 -12.74 2.58 -41.40
CA GLY A 96 -14.15 2.32 -41.72
C GLY A 96 -15.10 3.04 -40.75
N ARG A 97 -16.06 3.82 -41.25
CA ARG A 97 -16.82 4.89 -40.56
C ARG A 97 -18.36 4.64 -40.61
N ILE A 98 -19.05 4.69 -39.44
CA ILE A 98 -20.40 5.29 -39.11
C ILE A 98 -21.67 4.68 -39.81
N PRO A 99 -22.90 4.58 -39.18
CA PRO A 99 -23.59 5.67 -38.45
C PRO A 99 -24.38 5.42 -37.14
N SER A 100 -24.52 6.58 -36.47
CA SER A 100 -25.41 7.08 -35.40
C SER A 100 -26.91 6.74 -35.52
N VAL A 101 -27.59 6.60 -34.38
CA VAL A 101 -28.64 7.52 -33.82
C VAL A 101 -29.47 6.79 -32.75
N GLY A 102 -29.71 7.42 -31.60
CA GLY A 102 -30.84 7.08 -30.73
C GLY A 102 -30.71 7.47 -29.26
N THR A 103 -30.89 8.75 -28.93
CA THR A 103 -31.35 9.20 -27.60
C THR A 103 -32.86 9.39 -27.65
N PRO A 104 -33.61 9.18 -26.54
CA PRO A 104 -33.97 10.35 -25.73
C PRO A 104 -34.06 10.12 -24.20
N SER A 105 -33.86 11.25 -23.50
CA SER A 105 -34.47 11.73 -22.23
C SER A 105 -34.63 10.75 -21.06
N GLY A 106 -34.11 11.05 -19.87
CA GLY A 106 -34.34 12.30 -19.15
C GLY A 106 -35.22 11.98 -17.94
N GLY A 107 -34.59 11.49 -16.87
CA GLY A 107 -35.23 11.20 -15.59
C GLY A 107 -34.44 11.90 -14.48
N THR A 108 -35.03 12.95 -13.95
CA THR A 108 -34.59 13.72 -12.78
C THR A 108 -34.30 12.81 -11.59
N PRO A 109 -33.15 12.91 -10.88
CA PRO A 109 -33.03 12.30 -9.57
C PRO A 109 -33.80 13.18 -8.57
N SER A 110 -35.01 12.75 -8.23
CA SER A 110 -35.70 13.22 -7.03
C SER A 110 -34.87 12.82 -5.81
N GLY A 111 -34.64 13.78 -4.91
CA GLY A 111 -33.84 13.60 -3.70
C GLY A 111 -34.35 12.42 -2.87
N GLY A 112 -33.59 11.34 -2.89
CA GLY A 112 -33.66 10.29 -1.89
C GLY A 112 -32.97 10.79 -0.63
N THR A 113 -33.74 10.97 0.43
CA THR A 113 -33.25 11.13 1.80
C THR A 113 -32.17 10.08 2.08
N PRO A 114 -30.98 10.45 2.59
CA PRO A 114 -29.98 9.47 3.00
C PRO A 114 -30.58 8.55 4.06
N SER A 115 -30.34 7.25 3.88
CA SER A 115 -30.41 6.23 4.93
C SER A 115 -30.03 6.83 6.28
N SER A 116 -30.86 6.64 7.31
CA SER A 116 -30.69 7.19 8.66
C SER A 116 -29.48 6.64 9.43
N GLY A 117 -28.53 5.97 8.76
CA GLY A 117 -27.30 5.45 9.34
C GLY A 117 -26.06 6.25 8.91
N GLY A 118 -25.04 6.30 9.77
CA GLY A 118 -23.72 6.82 9.41
C GLY A 118 -23.02 6.01 8.31
N PRO A 119 -21.90 6.52 7.78
CA PRO A 119 -21.13 5.80 6.78
C PRO A 119 -20.59 4.49 7.37
N ALA A 120 -20.45 3.44 6.56
CA ALA A 120 -20.05 2.11 7.02
C ALA A 120 -19.17 1.39 5.98
N PRO A 121 -18.41 0.35 6.36
CA PRO A 121 -17.79 -0.53 5.36
C PRO A 121 -18.87 -1.16 4.47
N LEU A 122 -18.70 -1.11 3.15
CA LEU A 122 -19.63 -1.66 2.17
C LEU A 122 -18.94 -2.77 1.37
N LEU A 123 -19.62 -3.90 1.14
CA LEU A 123 -19.18 -4.89 0.15
C LEU A 123 -19.53 -4.47 -1.28
N ALA A 124 -20.67 -3.80 -1.42
CA ALA A 124 -21.18 -3.16 -2.61
C ALA A 124 -22.13 -2.03 -2.17
N LYS A 125 -22.55 -1.17 -3.11
CA LYS A 125 -23.48 -0.08 -2.82
C LYS A 125 -24.74 -0.59 -2.12
N GLY A 126 -25.02 -0.05 -0.94
CA GLY A 126 -26.19 -0.43 -0.15
C GLY A 126 -26.05 -1.76 0.61
N HIS A 127 -24.86 -2.37 0.65
CA HIS A 127 -24.58 -3.61 1.38
C HIS A 127 -23.54 -3.38 2.49
N PRO A 128 -23.96 -2.88 3.66
CA PRO A 128 -23.06 -2.64 4.79
C PRO A 128 -22.66 -3.92 5.52
N VAL A 129 -21.40 -3.96 5.95
CA VAL A 129 -20.82 -5.03 6.79
C VAL A 129 -20.10 -4.44 8.00
N THR A 130 -19.78 -5.27 8.99
CA THR A 130 -19.03 -4.81 10.17
C THR A 130 -17.57 -4.56 9.83
N TRP A 131 -16.98 -5.44 9.04
CA TRP A 131 -15.63 -5.27 8.51
C TRP A 131 -15.50 -5.97 7.16
N TRP A 132 -14.53 -5.50 6.36
CA TRP A 132 -14.03 -6.23 5.19
C TRP A 132 -12.51 -6.06 5.07
N PHE A 133 -11.89 -7.08 4.49
CA PHE A 133 -10.47 -7.10 4.11
C PHE A 133 -10.36 -7.36 2.62
N ALA A 134 -9.48 -6.63 1.93
CA ALA A 134 -9.16 -6.88 0.53
C ALA A 134 -7.65 -6.88 0.30
N PHE A 135 -7.18 -7.86 -0.47
CA PHE A 135 -5.81 -7.98 -0.94
C PHE A 135 -5.76 -7.81 -2.46
N LYS A 136 -5.18 -6.72 -2.94
CA LYS A 136 -4.91 -6.48 -4.35
C LYS A 136 -3.58 -7.13 -4.71
N PHE A 137 -3.54 -7.90 -5.77
CA PHE A 137 -2.36 -8.65 -6.19
C PHE A 137 -1.37 -7.80 -7.01
N ASN A 138 -0.16 -8.32 -7.20
CA ASN A 138 0.86 -7.71 -8.04
C ASN A 138 0.64 -8.04 -9.53
N SER A 139 1.22 -7.22 -10.42
CA SER A 139 0.98 -7.31 -11.85
C SER A 139 1.78 -8.39 -12.56
N ALA A 140 2.81 -8.97 -11.93
CA ALA A 140 3.55 -10.07 -12.52
C ALA A 140 2.69 -11.33 -12.66
N ILE A 141 1.89 -11.62 -11.62
CA ILE A 141 1.12 -12.86 -11.53
C ILE A 141 -0.36 -12.64 -11.85
N PHE A 142 -0.89 -11.46 -11.52
CA PHE A 142 -2.30 -11.11 -11.71
C PHE A 142 -2.46 -9.81 -12.50
N PRO A 143 -2.03 -9.74 -13.77
CA PRO A 143 -2.06 -8.50 -14.55
C PRO A 143 -3.48 -8.02 -14.86
N GLY A 144 -3.64 -6.71 -14.98
CA GLY A 144 -4.90 -6.10 -15.41
C GLY A 144 -6.00 -6.15 -14.35
N CYS A 145 -7.24 -6.22 -14.81
CA CYS A 145 -8.43 -6.40 -13.99
C CYS A 145 -9.03 -7.80 -14.20
N ALA A 146 -9.82 -8.25 -13.23
CA ALA A 146 -10.50 -9.53 -13.35
C ALA A 146 -11.52 -9.47 -14.49
N ALA A 147 -11.70 -10.61 -15.17
CA ALA A 147 -12.64 -10.78 -16.28
C ALA A 147 -12.49 -9.76 -17.44
N GLY A 148 -11.32 -9.13 -17.61
CA GLY A 148 -11.09 -8.14 -18.66
C GLY A 148 -11.87 -6.84 -18.47
N ALA A 149 -12.28 -6.53 -17.23
CA ALA A 149 -13.01 -5.30 -16.94
C ALA A 149 -12.25 -4.04 -17.35
N THR A 150 -12.99 -3.05 -17.84
CA THR A 150 -12.46 -1.74 -18.21
C THR A 150 -12.31 -0.86 -16.97
N ARG A 151 -11.12 -0.28 -16.81
CA ARG A 151 -10.85 0.64 -15.71
C ARG A 151 -11.70 1.90 -15.78
N SER A 152 -12.07 2.42 -14.62
CA SER A 152 -12.87 3.64 -14.47
C SER A 152 -12.40 4.49 -13.30
N CYS A 153 -12.61 5.81 -13.35
CA CYS A 153 -12.15 6.75 -12.32
C CYS A 153 -13.31 7.30 -11.50
N LEU A 154 -13.97 6.40 -10.75
CA LEU A 154 -15.18 6.64 -9.98
C LEU A 154 -15.15 7.92 -9.12
N THR A 155 -14.05 8.14 -8.40
CA THR A 155 -13.89 9.27 -7.46
C THR A 155 -12.91 10.32 -7.99
N GLY A 156 -12.75 10.41 -9.31
CA GLY A 156 -11.97 11.43 -10.00
C GLY A 156 -10.62 10.95 -10.54
N GLY A 157 -10.05 11.74 -11.44
CA GLY A 157 -8.86 11.39 -12.23
C GLY A 157 -9.20 10.94 -13.65
N GLN A 158 -8.19 10.47 -14.36
CA GLN A 158 -8.31 9.84 -15.68
C GLN A 158 -7.56 8.51 -15.67
N VAL A 159 -8.00 7.57 -16.51
CA VAL A 159 -7.37 6.26 -16.59
C VAL A 159 -5.92 6.44 -17.05
N GLN A 160 -4.98 5.97 -16.24
CA GLN A 160 -3.56 6.10 -16.54
C GLN A 160 -3.08 4.96 -17.44
N ASN A 161 -2.15 5.26 -18.34
CA ASN A 161 -1.54 4.28 -19.24
C ASN A 161 -0.30 3.62 -18.61
N TYR A 162 -0.50 2.87 -17.51
CA TYR A 162 0.60 2.15 -16.88
C TYR A 162 1.17 1.07 -17.79
N LYS A 163 2.49 0.93 -17.79
CA LYS A 163 3.17 -0.17 -18.49
C LYS A 163 2.76 -1.54 -17.94
N ASN A 164 2.69 -1.68 -16.62
CA ASN A 164 2.19 -2.86 -15.94
C ASN A 164 1.32 -2.42 -14.77
N PHE A 165 0.17 -3.08 -14.57
CA PHE A 165 -0.71 -2.83 -13.44
C PHE A 165 -1.47 -4.10 -13.06
N SER A 166 -1.96 -4.13 -11.83
CA SER A 166 -2.96 -5.08 -11.36
C SER A 166 -3.97 -4.37 -10.48
N GLN A 167 -5.24 -4.62 -10.76
CA GLN A 167 -6.35 -4.32 -9.86
C GLN A 167 -7.19 -5.58 -9.60
N GLN A 168 -6.63 -6.76 -9.88
CA GLN A 168 -7.20 -8.01 -9.41
C GLN A 168 -7.01 -8.10 -7.90
N PHE A 169 -8.02 -8.60 -7.20
CA PHE A 169 -8.00 -8.68 -5.75
C PHE A 169 -8.78 -9.89 -5.23
N ALA A 170 -8.51 -10.28 -4.00
CA ALA A 170 -9.34 -11.17 -3.21
C ALA A 170 -9.86 -10.42 -1.99
N PHE A 171 -11.02 -10.81 -1.47
CA PHE A 171 -11.61 -10.16 -0.31
C PHE A 171 -12.34 -11.14 0.61
N ALA A 172 -12.46 -10.75 1.88
CA ALA A 172 -13.22 -11.42 2.94
C ALA A 172 -13.97 -10.36 3.76
N SER A 173 -14.97 -10.77 4.53
CA SER A 173 -15.80 -9.86 5.32
C SER A 173 -16.42 -10.54 6.54
N SER A 174 -17.09 -9.74 7.38
CA SER A 174 -17.85 -10.24 8.52
C SER A 174 -19.00 -11.20 8.15
N GLU A 175 -19.43 -11.22 6.89
CA GLU A 175 -20.44 -12.15 6.39
C GLU A 175 -19.83 -13.42 5.78
N ASN A 176 -18.65 -13.31 5.14
CA ASN A 176 -17.91 -14.44 4.61
C ASN A 176 -16.41 -14.26 4.87
N ARG A 177 -15.89 -15.06 5.80
CA ARG A 177 -14.53 -14.94 6.34
C ARG A 177 -13.46 -15.57 5.45
N SER A 178 -13.86 -16.35 4.45
CA SER A 178 -12.95 -16.92 3.46
C SER A 178 -12.66 -15.94 2.32
N LEU A 179 -11.41 -15.96 1.84
CA LEU A 179 -11.00 -15.15 0.70
C LEU A 179 -11.67 -15.62 -0.59
N GLN A 180 -12.35 -14.69 -1.25
CA GLN A 180 -12.98 -14.88 -2.55
C GLN A 180 -12.35 -13.95 -3.57
N ALA A 181 -12.24 -14.40 -4.82
CA ALA A 181 -11.80 -13.54 -5.90
C ALA A 181 -12.81 -12.41 -6.13
N GLY A 182 -12.30 -11.18 -6.16
CA GLY A 182 -13.06 -10.01 -6.57
C GLY A 182 -13.32 -10.02 -8.07
N SER A 183 -14.45 -9.43 -8.47
CA SER A 183 -14.73 -9.14 -9.87
C SER A 183 -14.24 -7.74 -10.24
N GLY A 184 -13.96 -7.51 -11.52
CA GLY A 184 -13.61 -6.19 -12.02
C GLY A 184 -12.23 -5.68 -11.59
N CYS A 185 -12.14 -4.36 -11.37
CA CYS A 185 -10.94 -3.65 -10.92
C CYS A 185 -11.19 -3.13 -9.49
N ALA A 186 -10.34 -3.48 -8.54
CA ALA A 186 -10.42 -2.96 -7.17
C ALA A 186 -10.51 -1.42 -7.16
N GLY A 187 -11.53 -0.87 -6.50
CA GLY A 187 -11.70 0.57 -6.32
C GLY A 187 -12.40 1.31 -7.47
N ASP A 188 -12.70 0.65 -8.60
CA ASP A 188 -13.20 1.33 -9.80
C ASP A 188 -14.72 1.40 -9.86
N THR A 189 -15.45 0.64 -9.04
CA THR A 189 -16.90 0.55 -9.13
C THR A 189 -17.55 0.60 -7.75
N THR A 190 -18.86 0.80 -7.73
CA THR A 190 -19.63 0.65 -6.49
C THR A 190 -20.09 -0.79 -6.25
N ALA A 191 -19.59 -1.75 -7.04
CA ALA A 191 -19.86 -3.18 -6.90
C ALA A 191 -18.73 -3.94 -6.19
N ASP A 192 -17.61 -3.27 -5.89
CA ASP A 192 -16.50 -3.83 -5.12
C ASP A 192 -16.33 -3.12 -3.76
N PRO A 193 -15.74 -3.79 -2.75
CA PRO A 193 -15.70 -3.25 -1.40
C PRO A 193 -14.95 -1.93 -1.27
N VAL A 194 -13.85 -1.77 -2.01
CA VAL A 194 -12.98 -0.59 -1.96
C VAL A 194 -13.71 0.61 -2.56
N GLY A 195 -14.23 0.45 -3.78
CA GLY A 195 -14.90 1.53 -4.50
C GLY A 195 -16.22 1.93 -3.86
N ALA A 196 -17.05 0.95 -3.46
CA ALA A 196 -18.30 1.22 -2.75
C ALA A 196 -18.06 1.98 -1.44
N THR A 197 -17.09 1.54 -0.63
CA THR A 197 -16.82 2.14 0.68
C THR A 197 -16.29 3.57 0.55
N PHE A 198 -15.36 3.82 -0.37
CA PHE A 198 -14.77 5.15 -0.54
C PHE A 198 -15.71 6.14 -1.25
N GLU A 199 -16.42 5.69 -2.30
CA GLU A 199 -17.35 6.54 -3.05
C GLU A 199 -18.46 7.09 -2.16
N GLN A 200 -18.98 6.30 -1.21
CA GLN A 200 -20.01 6.77 -0.30
C GLN A 200 -19.57 8.03 0.47
N VAL A 201 -18.26 8.17 0.77
CA VAL A 201 -17.72 9.33 1.48
C VAL A 201 -17.54 10.47 0.51
N TYR A 202 -16.88 10.19 -0.62
CA TYR A 202 -16.55 11.16 -1.65
C TYR A 202 -17.77 11.89 -2.21
N ASP A 203 -18.88 11.18 -2.37
CA ASP A 203 -20.11 11.69 -3.00
C ASP A 203 -21.14 12.28 -2.04
N ASN A 204 -20.94 12.12 -0.72
CA ASN A 204 -21.84 12.61 0.32
C ASN A 204 -21.20 13.70 1.19
N SER A 205 -21.89 14.08 2.26
CA SER A 205 -21.51 15.16 3.18
C SER A 205 -21.09 14.67 4.56
N PHE A 206 -20.43 13.52 4.63
CA PHE A 206 -19.86 13.01 5.87
C PHE A 206 -18.66 13.86 6.32
N PHE A 207 -18.37 13.80 7.61
CA PHE A 207 -17.10 14.29 8.15
C PHE A 207 -16.02 13.26 7.88
N TYR A 208 -14.78 13.70 7.66
CA TYR A 208 -13.69 12.80 7.37
C TYR A 208 -12.33 13.35 7.80
N VAL A 209 -11.39 12.42 8.00
CA VAL A 209 -9.94 12.66 8.03
C VAL A 209 -9.30 11.63 7.11
N ILE A 210 -8.48 12.11 6.17
CA ILE A 210 -7.58 11.30 5.36
C ILE A 210 -6.15 11.57 5.84
N TRP A 211 -5.35 10.52 5.94
CA TRP A 211 -3.93 10.63 6.23
C TRP A 211 -3.10 9.77 5.27
N ASN A 212 -1.90 10.23 4.95
CA ASN A 212 -0.95 9.51 4.11
C ASN A 212 0.43 10.15 4.26
N ASP A 213 1.46 9.35 4.51
CA ASP A 213 2.84 9.87 4.57
C ASP A 213 3.47 10.12 3.19
N GLN A 214 2.75 9.81 2.10
CA GLN A 214 3.25 9.87 0.73
C GLN A 214 2.19 10.43 -0.23
N PHE A 215 1.69 11.64 0.02
CA PHE A 215 0.70 12.30 -0.87
C PHE A 215 1.26 12.75 -2.23
N TYR A 216 2.59 12.86 -2.37
CA TYR A 216 3.25 13.35 -3.59
C TYR A 216 2.79 14.75 -4.03
N ASP A 217 2.78 15.68 -3.07
CA ASP A 217 2.44 17.11 -3.24
C ASP A 217 0.98 17.43 -3.62
N ASP A 218 0.09 16.43 -3.77
CA ASP A 218 -1.35 16.65 -3.95
C ASP A 218 -2.18 15.67 -3.10
N PRO A 219 -2.74 16.11 -1.97
CA PRO A 219 -2.68 17.46 -1.43
C PRO A 219 -1.30 17.85 -0.91
N ALA A 220 -1.01 19.15 -0.96
CA ALA A 220 0.14 19.71 -0.25
C ALA A 220 -0.11 19.64 1.27
N ILE A 221 0.87 19.08 1.99
CA ILE A 221 0.87 19.01 3.45
C ILE A 221 2.05 19.84 3.95
N GLN A 222 1.78 20.82 4.82
CA GLN A 222 2.82 21.69 5.36
C GLN A 222 3.89 20.87 6.10
N GLY A 223 5.17 21.19 5.86
CA GLY A 223 6.30 20.50 6.50
C GLY A 223 6.64 19.15 5.87
N CYS A 224 5.92 18.76 4.83
CA CYS A 224 6.28 17.66 3.96
C CYS A 224 6.43 18.16 2.52
N THR A 225 7.24 17.44 1.74
CA THR A 225 7.26 17.61 0.28
C THR A 225 6.48 16.44 -0.31
N LYS A 226 7.05 15.72 -1.28
CA LYS A 226 6.47 14.52 -1.88
C LYS A 226 6.12 13.45 -0.85
N SER A 227 6.92 13.34 0.20
CA SER A 227 6.69 12.41 1.31
C SER A 227 7.13 13.00 2.63
N CYS A 228 6.62 12.40 3.71
CA CYS A 228 6.95 12.68 5.09
C CYS A 228 7.77 11.52 5.65
N SER A 229 9.08 11.73 5.80
CA SER A 229 9.97 10.73 6.38
C SER A 229 9.81 10.65 7.91
N ALA A 230 10.49 9.67 8.52
CA ALA A 230 10.64 9.60 9.97
C ALA A 230 10.98 10.98 10.57
N PRO A 231 10.40 11.36 11.72
CA PRO A 231 9.63 10.51 12.63
C PRO A 231 8.11 10.46 12.34
N TRP A 232 7.64 10.96 11.20
CA TRP A 232 6.22 10.80 10.85
C TRP A 232 5.84 9.32 10.74
N GLY A 233 4.61 8.99 11.15
CA GLY A 233 4.07 7.65 11.02
C GLY A 233 4.08 7.15 9.58
N HIS A 234 4.32 5.86 9.37
CA HIS A 234 4.22 5.22 8.06
C HIS A 234 2.80 4.71 7.79
N SER A 235 1.82 5.59 7.98
CA SER A 235 0.41 5.23 8.04
C SER A 235 -0.39 5.91 6.94
N LYS A 236 -1.41 5.21 6.43
CA LYS A 236 -2.30 5.71 5.38
C LYS A 236 -3.72 5.21 5.58
N GLY A 237 -4.70 6.06 5.31
CA GLY A 237 -6.10 5.67 5.41
C GLY A 237 -7.10 6.82 5.49
N MET A 238 -8.32 6.47 5.89
CA MET A 238 -9.45 7.37 6.07
C MET A 238 -10.25 7.00 7.32
N LEU A 239 -10.74 8.03 8.00
CA LEU A 239 -11.88 7.97 8.91
C LEU A 239 -13.02 8.76 8.27
N ALA A 240 -14.24 8.23 8.36
CA ALA A 240 -15.45 8.96 7.97
C ALA A 240 -16.57 8.72 8.96
N TRP A 241 -17.35 9.75 9.29
CA TRP A 241 -18.42 9.67 10.30
C TRP A 241 -19.59 10.64 10.04
N ASN A 242 -20.73 10.36 10.67
CA ASN A 242 -21.92 11.22 10.67
C ASN A 242 -21.93 12.23 11.84
N SER A 243 -23.00 13.00 12.02
CA SER A 243 -23.12 13.97 13.11
C SER A 243 -23.14 13.36 14.53
N ALA A 244 -23.45 12.07 14.65
CA ALA A 244 -23.42 11.33 15.91
C ALA A 244 -22.04 10.74 16.23
N GLY A 245 -21.08 10.79 15.29
CA GLY A 245 -19.77 10.15 15.44
C GLY A 245 -19.75 8.66 15.08
N GLU A 246 -20.81 8.14 14.48
CA GLU A 246 -20.84 6.77 13.95
C GLU A 246 -20.23 6.76 12.54
N GLY A 247 -19.45 5.74 12.24
CA GLY A 247 -18.65 5.77 11.02
C GLY A 247 -17.87 4.51 10.73
N PHE A 248 -16.74 4.68 10.05
CA PHE A 248 -15.78 3.62 9.79
C PHE A 248 -14.34 4.14 9.71
N VAL A 249 -13.39 3.24 9.88
CA VAL A 249 -11.99 3.41 9.48
C VAL A 249 -11.68 2.55 8.26
N LEU A 250 -10.87 3.08 7.35
CA LEU A 250 -10.28 2.38 6.21
C LEU A 250 -8.75 2.54 6.29
N GLN A 251 -8.05 1.47 6.65
CA GLN A 251 -6.59 1.38 6.59
C GLN A 251 -6.17 0.92 5.19
N VAL A 252 -5.12 1.54 4.65
CA VAL A 252 -4.60 1.20 3.32
C VAL A 252 -3.07 1.17 3.32
N THR A 253 -2.49 0.53 2.30
CA THR A 253 -1.03 0.48 2.12
C THR A 253 -0.53 1.16 0.84
N THR A 254 -1.42 1.89 0.19
CA THR A 254 -1.23 2.53 -1.13
C THR A 254 -0.68 3.94 -0.97
N PRO A 255 0.56 4.26 -1.38
CA PRO A 255 0.99 5.65 -1.44
C PRO A 255 0.07 6.47 -2.36
N SER A 256 -0.05 7.77 -2.08
CA SER A 256 -0.88 8.73 -2.81
C SER A 256 -2.41 8.49 -2.82
N TRP A 257 -2.90 7.39 -2.25
CA TRP A 257 -4.34 7.12 -2.13
C TRP A 257 -4.73 6.57 -0.75
N PRO A 258 -5.85 6.99 -0.14
CA PRO A 258 -6.74 8.06 -0.58
C PRO A 258 -6.12 9.45 -0.38
N ALA A 259 -6.58 10.45 -1.13
CA ALA A 259 -6.02 11.81 -1.09
C ALA A 259 -7.05 12.96 -1.21
N ALA A 260 -8.31 12.67 -1.50
CA ALA A 260 -9.41 13.63 -1.37
C ALA A 260 -10.69 12.95 -0.86
N GLY A 261 -11.33 13.52 0.16
CA GLY A 261 -12.51 12.93 0.82
C GLY A 261 -13.84 13.43 0.29
N SER A 262 -13.84 14.40 -0.62
CA SER A 262 -15.09 14.95 -1.17
C SER A 262 -14.92 15.53 -2.57
N LYS A 263 -15.94 15.38 -3.40
CA LYS A 263 -16.05 16.04 -4.70
C LYS A 263 -16.06 17.58 -4.64
N SER A 264 -16.38 18.17 -3.49
CA SER A 264 -16.30 19.64 -3.31
C SER A 264 -14.87 20.14 -3.09
N SER A 265 -13.93 19.24 -2.80
CA SER A 265 -12.52 19.56 -2.60
C SER A 265 -11.66 18.45 -3.23
N PRO A 266 -11.72 18.29 -4.56
CA PRO A 266 -11.01 17.23 -5.26
C PRO A 266 -9.50 17.49 -5.25
N ARG A 267 -8.72 16.47 -5.63
CA ARG A 267 -7.32 16.65 -6.03
C ARG A 267 -7.22 17.59 -7.23
N LYS A 268 -6.12 18.33 -7.32
CA LYS A 268 -5.95 19.39 -8.33
C LYS A 268 -5.23 18.88 -9.57
N ASN A 269 -4.20 18.06 -9.37
CA ASN A 269 -3.25 17.67 -10.41
C ASN A 269 -3.21 16.16 -10.64
N ASP A 270 -3.93 15.38 -9.85
CA ASP A 270 -3.83 13.92 -9.84
C ASP A 270 -5.21 13.26 -9.61
N GLY A 271 -5.32 11.96 -9.87
CA GLY A 271 -6.57 11.22 -9.69
C GLY A 271 -6.82 10.78 -8.26
N ASN A 272 -8.06 10.43 -7.94
CA ASN A 272 -8.45 10.01 -6.59
C ASN A 272 -9.21 8.66 -6.60
N THR A 273 -9.03 7.90 -7.68
CA THR A 273 -9.48 6.51 -7.83
C THR A 273 -8.25 5.62 -7.92
N LEU A 274 -8.27 4.45 -7.30
CA LEU A 274 -7.19 3.47 -7.43
C LEU A 274 -6.98 3.15 -8.92
N GLY A 275 -5.73 3.21 -9.41
CA GLY A 275 -5.47 3.01 -10.84
C GLY A 275 -5.71 4.22 -11.73
N CYS A 276 -6.18 5.35 -11.18
CA CYS A 276 -6.27 6.65 -11.88
C CYS A 276 -5.33 7.73 -11.33
N VAL A 277 -4.43 7.35 -10.40
CA VAL A 277 -3.38 8.20 -9.81
C VAL A 277 -2.13 8.16 -10.71
N GLN A 278 -1.40 9.24 -10.91
CA GLN A 278 -0.21 9.26 -11.79
C GLN A 278 0.87 8.25 -11.40
N ASP A 279 0.97 7.97 -10.10
CA ASP A 279 1.82 6.93 -9.54
C ASP A 279 1.32 5.51 -9.89
N ASP A 280 2.24 4.58 -10.12
CA ASP A 280 1.95 3.22 -10.57
C ASP A 280 1.96 2.17 -9.45
N ASN A 281 1.70 2.55 -8.19
CA ASN A 281 1.67 1.59 -7.07
C ASN A 281 0.60 0.49 -7.22
N VAL A 282 -0.32 0.61 -8.17
CA VAL A 282 -1.17 -0.52 -8.59
C VAL A 282 -0.40 -1.66 -9.27
N GLN A 283 0.90 -1.52 -9.52
CA GLN A 283 1.78 -2.57 -10.03
C GLN A 283 2.09 -3.67 -8.99
N VAL A 284 2.11 -3.32 -7.71
CA VAL A 284 2.52 -4.19 -6.60
C VAL A 284 1.35 -4.62 -5.73
N SER A 285 1.50 -5.68 -4.95
CA SER A 285 0.44 -6.14 -4.05
C SER A 285 0.16 -5.11 -2.95
N GLN A 286 -1.09 -4.95 -2.53
CA GLN A 286 -1.52 -4.02 -1.48
C GLN A 286 -2.65 -4.63 -0.66
N HIS A 287 -2.85 -4.15 0.55
CA HIS A 287 -4.06 -4.45 1.31
C HIS A 287 -4.85 -3.23 1.73
N PHE A 288 -6.12 -3.49 2.01
CA PHE A 288 -7.14 -2.57 2.49
C PHE A 288 -7.92 -3.29 3.59
N PHE A 289 -8.20 -2.59 4.68
CA PHE A 289 -9.05 -3.10 5.77
C PHE A 289 -10.00 -2.00 6.21
N ALA A 290 -11.30 -2.30 6.24
CA ALA A 290 -12.31 -1.37 6.72
C ALA A 290 -13.08 -1.96 7.90
N LEU A 291 -13.35 -1.13 8.90
CA LEU A 291 -14.03 -1.52 10.13
C LEU A 291 -15.05 -0.45 10.54
N LYS A 292 -16.28 -0.89 10.82
CA LYS A 292 -17.35 -0.05 11.36
C LYS A 292 -17.01 0.40 12.77
N LEU A 293 -17.27 1.67 13.06
CA LEU A 293 -16.95 2.32 14.33
C LEU A 293 -18.21 2.91 14.96
N THR A 294 -18.35 2.69 16.26
CA THR A 294 -19.19 3.54 17.11
C THR A 294 -18.47 4.84 17.44
N LYS A 295 -19.17 5.83 18.01
CA LYS A 295 -18.52 7.08 18.46
C LYS A 295 -17.39 6.84 19.48
N PRO A 296 -17.55 5.97 20.51
CA PRO A 296 -16.43 5.62 21.38
C PRO A 296 -15.22 5.02 20.65
N ASP A 297 -15.45 4.20 19.62
CA ASP A 297 -14.36 3.64 18.82
C ASP A 297 -13.66 4.71 17.99
N LEU A 298 -14.43 5.64 17.40
CA LEU A 298 -13.87 6.78 16.67
C LEU A 298 -12.91 7.60 17.55
N VAL A 299 -13.28 7.85 18.81
CA VAL A 299 -12.42 8.54 19.78
C VAL A 299 -11.12 7.77 20.03
N LYS A 300 -11.18 6.44 20.21
CA LYS A 300 -9.99 5.58 20.37
C LYS A 300 -9.09 5.61 19.14
N VAL A 301 -9.67 5.47 17.95
CA VAL A 301 -8.90 5.52 16.68
C VAL A 301 -8.24 6.88 16.49
N LEU A 302 -8.92 7.99 16.78
CA LEU A 302 -8.32 9.33 16.72
C LEU A 302 -7.14 9.49 17.70
N GLY A 303 -7.26 8.97 18.92
CA GLY A 303 -6.16 8.94 19.88
C GLY A 303 -4.98 8.10 19.39
N ALA A 304 -5.26 6.94 18.81
CA ALA A 304 -4.25 6.06 18.22
C ALA A 304 -3.52 6.73 17.04
N LEU A 305 -4.24 7.43 16.16
CA LEU A 305 -3.68 8.21 15.05
C LEU A 305 -2.77 9.34 15.55
N GLN A 306 -3.16 10.04 16.62
CA GLN A 306 -2.34 11.06 17.25
C GLN A 306 -1.05 10.45 17.80
N ASN A 307 -1.14 9.32 18.52
CA ASN A 307 0.02 8.62 19.07
C ASN A 307 1.00 8.16 17.96
N ALA A 308 0.45 7.65 16.85
CA ALA A 308 1.20 7.19 15.69
C ALA A 308 1.84 8.31 14.85
N SER A 309 1.57 9.58 15.17
CA SER A 309 2.04 10.73 14.39
C SER A 309 1.65 10.64 12.92
N VAL A 310 0.37 10.41 12.63
CA VAL A 310 -0.07 10.31 11.23
C VAL A 310 -0.01 11.66 10.51
N VAL A 311 0.24 11.59 9.21
CA VAL A 311 0.38 12.76 8.35
C VAL A 311 -0.98 13.17 7.79
N THR A 312 -1.49 14.30 8.25
CA THR A 312 -2.69 14.95 7.72
C THR A 312 -2.59 16.45 7.97
N ASP A 313 -3.53 17.24 7.45
CA ASP A 313 -3.65 18.67 7.74
C ASP A 313 -5.12 19.00 8.06
N PRO A 314 -5.45 19.24 9.35
CA PRO A 314 -6.81 19.59 9.76
C PRO A 314 -7.40 20.85 9.11
N LYS A 315 -6.57 21.69 8.47
CA LYS A 315 -7.01 22.90 7.76
C LYS A 315 -7.20 22.67 6.26
N ASN A 316 -6.77 21.54 5.73
CA ASN A 316 -6.86 21.24 4.30
C ASN A 316 -8.15 20.49 3.98
N ALA A 317 -9.07 21.17 3.29
CA ALA A 317 -10.39 20.63 2.92
C ALA A 317 -10.35 19.39 2.00
N GLN A 318 -9.24 19.15 1.28
CA GLN A 318 -9.09 17.91 0.51
C GLN A 318 -9.09 16.69 1.44
N VAL A 319 -8.40 16.79 2.59
CA VAL A 319 -8.16 15.65 3.50
C VAL A 319 -8.93 15.71 4.79
N VAL A 320 -9.43 16.87 5.22
CA VAL A 320 -10.19 16.99 6.47
C VAL A 320 -11.46 17.80 6.26
N ARG A 321 -12.59 17.21 6.67
CA ARG A 321 -13.86 17.90 6.93
C ARG A 321 -14.25 17.61 8.37
N ASN A 322 -13.88 18.51 9.28
CA ASN A 322 -14.06 18.32 10.71
C ASN A 322 -15.48 18.74 11.18
N GLY A 323 -16.16 17.89 11.94
CA GLY A 323 -17.48 18.18 12.51
C GLY A 323 -18.02 17.00 13.33
N GLY A 324 -19.31 17.05 13.68
CA GLY A 324 -19.93 16.06 14.57
C GLY A 324 -19.70 16.38 16.06
N PRO A 325 -19.52 15.38 16.95
CA PRO A 325 -19.35 15.61 18.38
C PRO A 325 -18.16 16.53 18.71
N ALA A 326 -18.29 17.38 19.75
CA ALA A 326 -17.27 18.38 20.07
C ALA A 326 -15.92 17.78 20.48
N ASP A 327 -15.92 16.63 21.15
CA ASP A 327 -14.69 15.92 21.54
C ASP A 327 -13.98 15.28 20.34
N VAL A 328 -14.75 14.74 19.39
CA VAL A 328 -14.23 14.28 18.09
C VAL A 328 -13.57 15.44 17.35
N GLN A 329 -14.23 16.60 17.26
CA GLN A 329 -13.67 17.78 16.61
C GLN A 329 -12.36 18.23 17.25
N ALA A 330 -12.29 18.23 18.59
CA ALA A 330 -11.09 18.59 19.34
C ALA A 330 -9.92 17.62 19.10
N LEU A 331 -10.19 16.33 18.94
CA LEU A 331 -9.18 15.33 18.59
C LEU A 331 -8.67 15.51 17.16
N VAL A 332 -9.57 15.68 16.20
CA VAL A 332 -9.20 15.93 14.78
C VAL A 332 -8.31 17.16 14.65
N SER A 333 -8.61 18.24 15.36
CA SER A 333 -7.81 19.46 15.35
C SER A 333 -6.37 19.29 15.89
N LYS A 334 -6.06 18.20 16.59
CA LYS A 334 -4.72 17.88 17.11
C LYS A 334 -3.92 16.95 16.20
N LEU A 335 -4.53 16.39 15.14
CA LEU A 335 -3.84 15.54 14.17
C LEU A 335 -2.89 16.36 13.28
N GLY A 336 -2.02 15.67 12.53
CA GLY A 336 -0.99 16.33 11.73
C GLY A 336 0.14 16.90 12.58
N ALA A 337 0.43 16.24 13.71
CA ALA A 337 1.51 16.60 14.64
C ALA A 337 2.30 15.35 15.04
N LYS A 338 3.57 15.54 15.39
CA LYS A 338 4.44 14.47 15.89
C LYS A 338 4.22 14.29 17.39
N SER A 339 3.91 13.07 17.79
CA SER A 339 3.81 12.67 19.19
C SER A 339 5.19 12.57 19.83
N ALA A 340 5.30 13.01 21.09
CA ALA A 340 6.48 12.77 21.93
C ALA A 340 6.37 11.44 22.70
N SER A 341 5.25 10.73 22.57
CA SER A 341 5.01 9.47 23.29
C SER A 341 6.07 8.41 22.97
N GLU A 342 6.48 7.70 24.01
CA GLU A 342 7.38 6.54 23.94
C GLU A 342 6.62 5.24 24.20
N THR A 343 5.28 5.29 24.36
CA THR A 343 4.46 4.14 24.76
C THR A 343 3.43 3.80 23.70
N PHE A 344 3.27 2.50 23.44
CA PHE A 344 2.19 2.01 22.59
C PHE A 344 0.82 2.19 23.27
N THR A 345 -0.26 2.21 22.49
CA THR A 345 -1.61 2.03 23.03
C THR A 345 -2.17 0.69 22.55
N LYS A 346 -3.03 0.09 23.37
CA LYS A 346 -3.79 -1.12 23.05
C LYS A 346 -5.22 -0.91 23.53
N ASP A 347 -6.16 -0.91 22.59
CA ASP A 347 -7.59 -0.72 22.85
C ASP A 347 -8.39 -1.86 22.23
N ILE A 348 -9.45 -2.31 22.91
CA ILE A 348 -10.46 -3.21 22.31
C ILE A 348 -11.62 -2.33 21.84
N LEU A 349 -11.94 -2.40 20.55
CA LEU A 349 -13.07 -1.68 19.94
C LEU A 349 -14.38 -2.42 20.19
N SER A 350 -15.52 -1.76 20.00
CA SER A 350 -16.83 -2.37 20.27
C SER A 350 -17.13 -3.60 19.41
N SER A 351 -16.39 -3.78 18.30
CA SER A 351 -16.45 -4.95 17.43
C SER A 351 -15.67 -6.16 17.95
N GLY A 352 -14.89 -6.01 19.02
CA GLY A 352 -13.92 -7.00 19.49
C GLY A 352 -12.55 -6.91 18.80
N VAL A 353 -12.40 -6.09 17.76
CA VAL A 353 -11.10 -5.87 17.09
C VAL A 353 -10.17 -5.12 18.04
N GLU A 354 -8.95 -5.61 18.23
CA GLU A 354 -7.92 -4.89 18.97
C GLU A 354 -7.24 -3.86 18.05
N LEU A 355 -7.05 -2.65 18.59
CA LEU A 355 -6.32 -1.55 17.98
C LEU A 355 -5.02 -1.33 18.74
N ILE A 356 -3.89 -1.48 18.05
CA ILE A 356 -2.57 -1.21 18.59
C ILE A 356 -1.99 0.01 17.87
N SER A 357 -1.51 1.00 18.63
CA SER A 357 -0.76 2.14 18.09
C SER A 357 0.68 2.12 18.57
N LYS A 358 1.63 2.20 17.65
CA LYS A 358 3.04 2.41 17.94
C LYS A 358 3.40 3.89 17.69
N PRO A 359 4.03 4.61 18.64
CA PRO A 359 4.56 5.94 18.37
C PRO A 359 5.98 5.89 17.77
N SER A 360 6.44 7.03 17.25
CA SER A 360 7.75 7.15 16.60
C SER A 360 8.94 7.05 17.56
N ASN A 361 8.78 7.44 18.83
CA ASN A 361 9.88 7.41 19.80
C ASN A 361 10.06 6.02 20.45
N LEU A 362 9.11 5.10 20.26
CA LEU A 362 9.26 3.70 20.65
C LEU A 362 10.11 2.95 19.59
N ASN A 363 11.43 3.04 19.73
CA ASN A 363 12.42 2.57 18.74
C ASN A 363 12.63 1.05 18.73
N VAL A 364 11.61 0.30 18.28
CA VAL A 364 11.60 -1.19 18.28
C VAL A 364 11.12 -1.76 16.94
N PRO A 365 11.53 -3.00 16.57
CA PRO A 365 10.98 -3.73 15.43
C PRO A 365 9.44 -3.88 15.51
N PRO A 366 8.66 -3.40 14.52
CA PRO A 366 7.20 -3.28 14.69
C PRO A 366 6.46 -4.60 14.91
N TRP A 367 6.80 -5.65 14.17
CA TRP A 367 6.06 -6.93 14.25
C TRP A 367 6.44 -7.78 15.46
N GLN A 368 7.68 -7.64 15.94
CA GLN A 368 8.08 -8.19 17.23
C GLN A 368 7.35 -7.45 18.35
N MET A 369 7.21 -6.12 18.27
CA MET A 369 6.39 -5.35 19.23
C MET A 369 4.95 -5.84 19.24
N VAL A 370 4.32 -6.03 18.06
CA VAL A 370 2.97 -6.58 17.96
C VAL A 370 2.87 -7.96 18.63
N SER A 371 3.82 -8.86 18.35
CA SER A 371 3.88 -10.16 19.02
C SER A 371 3.93 -10.04 20.55
N ALA A 372 4.81 -9.19 21.08
CA ALA A 372 4.94 -8.96 22.52
C ALA A 372 3.66 -8.36 23.15
N VAL A 373 3.04 -7.37 22.50
CA VAL A 373 1.78 -6.74 22.94
C VAL A 373 0.61 -7.74 22.93
N LEU A 374 0.69 -8.76 22.08
CA LEU A 374 -0.27 -9.88 22.00
C LEU A 374 0.13 -11.06 22.89
N GLY A 375 1.04 -10.88 23.85
CA GLY A 375 1.41 -11.92 24.81
C GLY A 375 2.50 -12.88 24.32
N GLY A 376 3.34 -12.45 23.38
CA GLY A 376 4.46 -13.24 22.87
C GLY A 376 4.04 -14.32 21.86
N VAL A 377 2.90 -14.16 21.19
CA VAL A 377 2.44 -15.11 20.17
C VAL A 377 3.39 -15.15 18.98
N SER A 378 3.65 -16.33 18.46
CA SER A 378 4.42 -16.49 17.23
C SER A 378 3.62 -15.93 16.06
N LEU A 379 4.27 -15.20 15.16
CA LEU A 379 3.62 -14.58 14.01
C LEU A 379 4.23 -15.06 12.68
N ARG A 380 3.40 -15.18 11.64
CA ARG A 380 3.83 -15.16 10.25
C ARG A 380 3.37 -13.87 9.60
N THR A 381 4.25 -13.17 8.91
CA THR A 381 3.98 -11.80 8.44
C THR A 381 4.40 -11.58 6.98
N ALA A 382 3.59 -10.85 6.22
CA ALA A 382 3.87 -10.41 4.86
C ALA A 382 3.98 -8.89 4.82
N THR A 383 5.21 -8.37 4.90
CA THR A 383 5.44 -7.02 5.44
C THR A 383 6.47 -6.24 4.67
N TRP A 384 6.57 -6.43 3.35
CA TRP A 384 7.59 -5.77 2.51
C TRP A 384 8.99 -6.00 3.08
N TRP A 385 9.56 -7.16 2.80
CA TRP A 385 10.92 -7.48 3.24
C TRP A 385 11.96 -6.83 2.32
N ALA A 386 12.57 -5.72 2.78
CA ALA A 386 13.57 -4.95 2.02
C ALA A 386 14.67 -4.37 2.93
N THR A 387 15.75 -3.86 2.34
CA THR A 387 16.88 -3.26 3.07
C THR A 387 16.49 -1.92 3.71
N PRO A 388 16.90 -1.60 4.97
CA PRO A 388 17.60 -2.48 5.91
C PRO A 388 16.67 -3.58 6.43
N LYS A 389 17.08 -4.84 6.25
CA LYS A 389 16.23 -5.99 6.52
C LYS A 389 16.29 -6.33 8.00
N ILE A 390 15.13 -6.47 8.62
CA ILE A 390 15.01 -7.32 9.81
C ILE A 390 14.79 -8.75 9.30
N PRO A 391 15.62 -9.72 9.69
CA PRO A 391 15.46 -11.12 9.31
C PRO A 391 14.29 -11.77 10.06
N THR A 392 13.95 -13.02 9.69
CA THR A 392 13.06 -13.86 10.52
C THR A 392 13.67 -14.00 11.91
N THR A 393 12.85 -13.85 12.96
CA THR A 393 13.29 -13.99 14.35
C THR A 393 12.76 -15.29 14.94
N THR A 394 13.64 -16.03 15.61
CA THR A 394 13.33 -17.27 16.34
C THR A 394 13.25 -16.99 17.84
N ALA A 395 12.83 -17.99 18.63
CA ALA A 395 12.83 -17.90 20.10
C ALA A 395 14.24 -17.67 20.69
N SER A 396 15.30 -18.01 19.95
CA SER A 396 16.69 -17.77 20.37
C SER A 396 17.27 -16.45 19.84
N THR A 397 16.52 -15.69 19.03
CA THR A 397 17.02 -14.44 18.47
C THR A 397 17.02 -13.33 19.52
N THR A 398 18.19 -12.81 19.86
CA THR A 398 18.31 -11.66 20.75
C THR A 398 17.96 -10.37 19.99
N ILE A 399 17.03 -9.58 20.56
CA ILE A 399 16.64 -8.27 20.05
C ILE A 399 17.09 -7.22 21.07
N SER A 400 18.18 -6.51 20.80
CA SER A 400 18.69 -5.46 21.69
C SER A 400 18.13 -4.07 21.36
N CYS A 401 17.57 -3.87 20.17
CA CYS A 401 16.71 -2.73 19.87
C CYS A 401 15.32 -2.96 20.46
N TRP A 402 15.24 -2.93 21.78
CA TRP A 402 14.04 -3.23 22.54
C TRP A 402 13.81 -2.21 23.64
N HIS A 403 12.56 -2.03 24.03
CA HIS A 403 12.17 -1.13 25.12
C HIS A 403 11.70 -1.96 26.31
N GLU A 404 12.17 -1.63 27.51
CA GLU A 404 11.92 -2.41 28.73
C GLU A 404 10.45 -2.48 29.14
N SER A 405 9.61 -1.55 28.65
CA SER A 405 8.16 -1.57 28.90
C SER A 405 7.42 -2.66 28.12
N LEU A 406 8.06 -3.36 27.18
CA LEU A 406 7.46 -4.41 26.38
C LEU A 406 7.80 -5.78 26.97
N GLY A 407 6.83 -6.70 26.92
CA GLY A 407 7.09 -8.12 27.19
C GLY A 407 8.02 -8.76 26.15
N GLU A 408 8.31 -10.04 26.33
CA GLU A 408 9.13 -10.78 25.37
C GLU A 408 8.33 -11.06 24.08
N PRO A 409 8.91 -10.80 22.90
CA PRO A 409 8.29 -11.16 21.63
C PRO A 409 8.45 -12.66 21.35
N GLY A 410 7.43 -13.26 20.74
CA GLY A 410 7.54 -14.58 20.13
C GLY A 410 8.31 -14.55 18.80
N PRO A 411 8.57 -15.73 18.21
CA PRO A 411 9.09 -15.86 16.85
C PRO A 411 8.26 -15.08 15.82
N VAL A 412 8.93 -14.45 14.86
CA VAL A 412 8.27 -13.75 13.75
C VAL A 412 8.87 -14.22 12.43
N GLU A 413 8.10 -15.01 11.70
CA GLU A 413 8.41 -15.46 10.34
C GLU A 413 8.03 -14.40 9.32
N ILE A 414 8.91 -14.15 8.35
CA ILE A 414 8.66 -13.19 7.27
C ILE A 414 8.43 -13.95 5.98
N ALA A 415 7.18 -13.93 5.51
CA ALA A 415 6.78 -14.49 4.22
C ALA A 415 7.41 -13.70 3.06
N THR A 416 8.05 -14.41 2.13
CA THR A 416 8.63 -13.84 0.90
C THR A 416 7.83 -14.23 -0.35
N THR A 417 7.00 -15.27 -0.26
CA THR A 417 5.99 -15.61 -1.26
C THR A 417 4.64 -15.93 -0.60
N GLY A 418 3.56 -15.74 -1.36
CA GLY A 418 2.19 -16.06 -1.00
C GLY A 418 1.50 -16.84 -2.12
N HIS A 419 0.32 -17.39 -1.84
CA HIS A 419 -0.43 -18.21 -2.80
C HIS A 419 -1.89 -17.78 -2.90
N PHE A 420 -2.43 -17.75 -4.12
CA PHE A 420 -3.86 -17.57 -4.36
C PHE A 420 -4.24 -18.20 -5.69
N ASP A 421 -5.38 -18.90 -5.74
CA ASP A 421 -5.91 -19.53 -6.97
C ASP A 421 -4.85 -20.38 -7.72
N GLY A 422 -4.10 -21.18 -6.96
CA GLY A 422 -3.05 -22.06 -7.50
C GLY A 422 -1.80 -21.34 -8.01
N LYS A 423 -1.66 -20.02 -7.81
CA LYS A 423 -0.50 -19.23 -8.25
C LYS A 423 0.30 -18.72 -7.07
N GLU A 424 1.63 -18.84 -7.16
CA GLU A 424 2.56 -18.19 -6.24
C GLU A 424 2.85 -16.75 -6.68
N PHE A 425 2.92 -15.82 -5.72
CA PHE A 425 3.28 -14.43 -5.97
C PHE A 425 4.27 -13.88 -4.92
N GLY A 426 5.07 -12.88 -5.31
CA GLY A 426 6.08 -12.28 -4.45
C GLY A 426 5.49 -11.39 -3.34
N LEU A 427 6.02 -11.54 -2.13
CA LEU A 427 5.72 -10.74 -0.93
C LEU A 427 6.90 -9.89 -0.42
N THR A 428 8.02 -9.94 -1.12
CA THR A 428 9.19 -9.11 -0.82
C THR A 428 8.95 -7.64 -1.17
N GLY A 429 9.78 -6.78 -0.60
CA GLY A 429 9.77 -5.37 -0.90
C GLY A 429 10.64 -5.00 -2.11
N GLY A 430 10.21 -4.02 -2.89
CA GLY A 430 10.98 -3.55 -4.04
C GLY A 430 10.17 -2.74 -5.03
N LEU A 431 10.84 -2.32 -6.11
CA LEU A 431 10.21 -1.68 -7.26
C LEU A 431 10.08 -2.71 -8.37
N GLY A 432 8.94 -2.75 -9.06
CA GLY A 432 8.68 -3.69 -10.16
C GLY A 432 7.40 -4.51 -9.95
N THR A 433 7.19 -5.49 -10.82
CA THR A 433 5.89 -6.15 -10.99
C THR A 433 5.58 -7.28 -10.02
N ASN A 434 6.57 -7.81 -9.29
CA ASN A 434 6.40 -8.97 -8.39
C ASN A 434 6.74 -8.66 -6.93
N PHE A 435 6.35 -7.46 -6.46
CA PHE A 435 6.62 -6.98 -5.12
C PHE A 435 5.33 -6.66 -4.35
N ASN A 436 5.50 -6.31 -3.08
CA ASN A 436 4.42 -6.17 -2.13
C ASN A 436 4.56 -4.91 -1.27
N HIS A 437 3.42 -4.24 -1.09
CA HIS A 437 3.21 -3.14 -0.16
C HIS A 437 2.33 -3.51 1.03
N ALA A 438 1.58 -4.62 0.96
CA ALA A 438 0.73 -5.09 2.04
C ALA A 438 1.55 -5.40 3.30
N LYS A 439 0.91 -5.23 4.46
CA LYS A 439 1.49 -5.51 5.77
C LYS A 439 0.49 -6.30 6.59
N LEU A 440 0.63 -7.62 6.49
CA LEU A 440 -0.28 -8.59 7.09
C LEU A 440 0.44 -9.47 8.09
N GLY A 441 -0.28 -9.98 9.08
CA GLY A 441 0.22 -11.02 9.97
C GLY A 441 -0.87 -12.00 10.39
N VAL A 442 -0.46 -13.19 10.80
CA VAL A 442 -1.32 -14.18 11.46
C VAL A 442 -0.61 -14.80 12.65
N SER A 443 -1.36 -15.21 13.67
CA SER A 443 -0.80 -16.01 14.76
C SER A 443 -0.47 -17.42 14.28
N LEU A 444 0.61 -17.99 14.82
CA LEU A 444 1.05 -19.37 14.61
C LEU A 444 1.01 -20.20 15.90
N SER A 445 0.79 -19.55 17.04
CA SER A 445 0.74 -20.18 18.35
C SER A 445 -0.26 -19.46 19.25
N GLY A 446 -0.52 -20.05 20.42
CA GLY A 446 -1.59 -19.62 21.30
C GLY A 446 -2.93 -20.25 20.92
N ASN A 447 -3.96 -19.92 21.69
CA ASN A 447 -5.34 -20.33 21.40
C ASN A 447 -6.05 -19.33 20.46
N GLU A 448 -5.42 -18.17 20.25
CA GLU A 448 -6.02 -17.03 19.56
C GLU A 448 -5.68 -17.09 18.07
N HIS A 449 -6.65 -16.75 17.24
CA HIS A 449 -6.59 -16.88 15.79
C HIS A 449 -6.58 -15.50 15.15
N TYR A 450 -5.43 -14.82 15.27
CA TYR A 450 -5.29 -13.46 14.79
C TYR A 450 -5.12 -13.41 13.28
N ALA A 451 -5.85 -12.48 12.65
CA ALA A 451 -5.50 -11.83 11.39
C ALA A 451 -5.17 -10.36 11.69
N ILE A 452 -3.99 -9.90 11.28
CA ILE A 452 -3.42 -8.62 11.66
C ILE A 452 -3.19 -7.76 10.41
N PHE A 453 -3.72 -6.54 10.43
CA PHE A 453 -3.59 -5.56 9.34
C PHE A 453 -2.81 -4.35 9.85
N GLY A 454 -1.63 -4.10 9.28
CA GLY A 454 -0.68 -3.12 9.80
C GLY A 454 -0.34 -2.00 8.83
N ASP A 455 0.20 -0.91 9.38
CA ASP A 455 0.77 0.19 8.59
C ASP A 455 2.24 -0.07 8.21
N MET A 456 2.96 -0.75 9.09
CA MET A 456 4.43 -0.70 9.12
C MET A 456 5.06 -1.94 8.51
N ASN A 457 6.02 -1.74 7.61
CA ASN A 457 6.80 -2.81 7.01
C ASN A 457 7.92 -3.31 7.96
N GLN A 458 8.70 -4.30 7.52
CA GLN A 458 9.78 -4.90 8.32
C GLN A 458 11.18 -4.34 8.01
N GLN A 459 11.30 -3.05 7.67
CA GLN A 459 12.60 -2.40 7.54
C GLN A 459 13.05 -1.80 8.88
N GLY A 460 14.27 -2.10 9.32
CA GLY A 460 14.77 -1.60 10.60
C GLY A 460 16.02 -2.31 11.08
N ALA A 461 16.18 -2.36 12.40
CA ALA A 461 17.29 -3.03 13.07
C ALA A 461 16.79 -3.81 14.29
N ILE A 462 17.34 -5.00 14.55
CA ILE A 462 17.08 -5.75 15.78
C ILE A 462 18.17 -5.52 16.84
N SER A 463 19.32 -4.96 16.45
CA SER A 463 20.46 -4.68 17.33
C SER A 463 21.36 -3.57 16.80
N GLY A 464 22.31 -3.13 17.62
CA GLY A 464 23.30 -2.09 17.29
C GLY A 464 22.81 -0.66 17.55
N ASP A 465 23.63 0.32 17.17
CA ASP A 465 23.42 1.73 17.57
C ASP A 465 22.33 2.46 16.77
N LYS A 466 21.67 1.79 15.82
CA LYS A 466 20.69 2.37 14.89
C LYS A 466 19.26 1.91 15.17
N CYS A 467 18.89 1.75 16.44
CA CYS A 467 17.56 1.26 16.81
C CYS A 467 16.40 2.13 16.34
N GLY A 468 16.58 3.42 16.07
CA GLY A 468 15.56 4.29 15.47
C GLY A 468 15.49 4.26 13.93
N SER A 469 16.25 3.37 13.26
CA SER A 469 16.32 3.33 11.80
C SER A 469 15.01 2.84 11.16
N SER A 470 14.67 3.40 10.00
CA SER A 470 13.55 2.96 9.16
C SER A 470 12.23 2.87 9.92
N GLN A 471 11.56 1.72 9.98
CA GLN A 471 10.26 1.61 10.63
C GLN A 471 10.36 1.58 12.15
N ASN A 472 11.50 1.23 12.73
CA ASN A 472 11.63 1.23 14.18
C ASN A 472 11.38 2.62 14.77
N GLY A 473 11.86 3.69 14.12
CA GLY A 473 11.66 5.08 14.54
C GLY A 473 10.44 5.78 13.94
N ARG A 474 9.45 5.02 13.46
CA ARG A 474 8.19 5.55 12.91
C ARG A 474 7.01 5.03 13.68
N GLY A 475 5.90 5.76 13.64
CA GLY A 475 4.62 5.32 14.18
C GLY A 475 3.73 4.62 13.16
N GLY A 476 2.69 3.96 13.64
CA GLY A 476 1.70 3.27 12.82
C GLY A 476 0.69 2.51 13.67
N LEU A 477 -0.37 2.06 13.01
CA LEU A 477 -1.48 1.31 13.58
C LEU A 477 -1.49 -0.14 13.12
N PHE A 478 -2.04 -0.99 13.98
CA PHE A 478 -2.36 -2.38 13.70
C PHE A 478 -3.78 -2.69 14.16
N TYR A 479 -4.56 -3.34 13.31
CA TYR A 479 -5.88 -3.88 13.64
C TYR A 479 -5.77 -5.40 13.73
N VAL A 480 -6.17 -5.96 14.85
CA VAL A 480 -6.09 -7.40 15.14
C VAL A 480 -7.50 -7.96 15.24
N VAL A 481 -7.85 -8.83 14.31
CA VAL A 481 -9.12 -9.54 14.28
C VAL A 481 -8.86 -10.97 14.76
N ASP A 482 -9.47 -11.37 15.87
CA ASP A 482 -9.45 -12.75 16.33
C ASP A 482 -10.64 -13.50 15.72
N ASP A 483 -10.40 -14.21 14.62
CA ASP A 483 -11.39 -14.96 13.88
C ASP A 483 -10.70 -16.15 13.18
N PRO A 484 -11.04 -17.41 13.53
CA PRO A 484 -10.32 -18.59 13.04
C PRO A 484 -10.39 -18.75 11.52
N ASP A 485 -11.53 -18.44 10.92
CA ASP A 485 -11.73 -18.60 9.47
C ASP A 485 -10.93 -17.53 8.72
N LEU A 486 -10.97 -16.26 9.17
CA LEU A 486 -10.20 -15.18 8.56
C LEU A 486 -8.69 -15.40 8.76
N SER A 487 -8.27 -15.79 9.96
CA SER A 487 -6.87 -16.09 10.25
C SER A 487 -6.35 -17.23 9.35
N SER A 488 -7.13 -18.30 9.18
CA SER A 488 -6.79 -19.38 8.24
C SER A 488 -6.71 -18.86 6.81
N ALA A 489 -7.68 -18.07 6.34
CA ALA A 489 -7.68 -17.55 4.99
C ALA A 489 -6.47 -16.62 4.70
N VAL A 490 -6.13 -15.74 5.65
CA VAL A 490 -4.93 -14.87 5.52
C VAL A 490 -3.65 -15.70 5.62
N LYS A 491 -3.62 -16.73 6.46
CA LYS A 491 -2.48 -17.65 6.56
C LYS A 491 -2.23 -18.36 5.24
N ASP A 492 -3.26 -18.89 4.60
CA ASP A 492 -3.15 -19.54 3.29
C ASP A 492 -2.63 -18.56 2.23
N LEU A 493 -3.13 -17.32 2.23
CA LEU A 493 -2.69 -16.26 1.33
C LEU A 493 -1.18 -15.96 1.45
N ILE A 494 -0.63 -15.98 2.67
CA ILE A 494 0.78 -15.66 2.93
C ILE A 494 1.64 -16.90 3.17
N THR A 495 1.13 -18.11 2.91
CA THR A 495 1.90 -19.35 2.97
C THR A 495 2.85 -19.43 1.78
N GLY A 496 4.07 -19.93 2.00
CA GLY A 496 5.12 -19.99 0.99
C GLY A 496 6.51 -19.84 1.59
N ASN A 497 7.46 -19.37 0.79
CA ASN A 497 8.83 -19.17 1.20
C ASN A 497 8.94 -18.17 2.36
N THR A 498 9.99 -18.34 3.17
CA THR A 498 10.27 -17.52 4.36
C THR A 498 11.66 -16.91 4.24
N ALA A 499 11.84 -15.67 4.70
CA ALA A 499 13.15 -15.05 4.80
C ALA A 499 14.05 -15.85 5.76
N PRO A 500 15.36 -15.93 5.52
CA PRO A 500 16.27 -16.64 6.42
C PRO A 500 16.28 -16.01 7.82
N PRO A 501 16.51 -16.81 8.87
CA PRO A 501 16.74 -16.30 10.22
C PRO A 501 18.05 -15.50 10.30
N ASN A 502 18.19 -14.71 11.37
CA ASN A 502 19.43 -13.99 11.69
C ASN A 502 20.58 -14.95 12.03
#